data_AF-A0A7H4MFS5-F1
#
_entry.id   AF-A0A7H4MFS5-F1
#
_cell.length_a   1.000
_cell.length_b   1.000
_cell.length_c   1.000
_cell.angle_alpha   90.00
_cell.angle_beta   90.00
_cell.angle_gamma   90.00
#
_symmetry.space_group_name_H-M   'P 1'
#
loop_
_entity.id
_entity.type
_entity.pdbx_description
1 polymer ?
#
loop_
_entity_poly.entity_id
_entity_poly.type
_entity_poly.pdbx_seq_one_letter_code
_entity_poly.pdbx_strand_id
1 'polypeptide(L)' 'MVTSRSTNRPLLWRPAPRIKTLTHDTRVANSRFFDGDVDLVPKYALTVGVGTLLDAEEVMILVLGHQKALAAAGGGRR' A
#
# COMPACT_ATOMS: atom_id res chain seq x y z
N MET A 1 41.73 -6.23 -2.43
CA MET A 1 40.82 -6.64 -1.33
C MET A 1 39.83 -5.50 -1.13
N VAL A 2 38.69 -5.52 -1.83
CA VAL A 2 37.66 -4.46 -1.73
C VAL A 2 36.77 -4.80 -0.55
N THR A 3 36.69 -3.89 0.42
CA THR A 3 35.92 -4.07 1.64
C THR A 3 34.43 -3.95 1.33
N SER A 4 33.68 -4.99 1.67
CA SER A 4 32.21 -5.02 1.55
C SER A 4 31.60 -3.98 2.48
N ARG A 5 31.05 -2.90 1.93
CA ARG A 5 30.15 -1.99 2.67
C ARG A 5 28.79 -2.67 2.78
N SER A 6 28.62 -3.45 3.85
CA SER A 6 27.30 -3.88 4.31
C SER A 6 26.49 -2.63 4.69
N THR A 7 25.65 -2.19 3.77
CA THR A 7 24.67 -1.12 4.00
C THR A 7 23.49 -1.75 4.71
N ASN A 8 23.60 -1.94 6.03
CA ASN A 8 22.47 -2.34 6.86
C ASN A 8 21.47 -1.17 6.95
N ARG A 9 20.64 -0.99 5.91
CA ARG A 9 19.55 -0.02 5.91
C ARG A 9 18.45 -0.53 6.85
N PRO A 10 17.87 0.31 7.72
CA PRO A 10 16.89 -0.12 8.70
C PRO A 10 15.69 -0.78 8.00
N LEU A 11 15.29 -1.96 8.48
CA LEU A 11 14.16 -2.76 7.99
C LEU A 11 12.82 -1.99 7.96
N LEU A 12 12.74 -0.84 8.63
CA LEU A 12 11.58 0.05 8.66
C LEU A 12 11.09 0.47 7.26
N TRP A 13 12.01 0.68 6.31
CA TRP A 13 11.64 1.14 4.96
C TRP A 13 11.01 0.06 4.08
N ARG A 14 11.30 -1.22 4.34
CA ARG A 14 10.73 -2.36 3.62
C ARG A 14 9.88 -3.19 4.57
N PRO A 15 8.68 -2.72 4.94
CA PRO A 15 7.83 -3.46 5.85
C PRO A 15 7.46 -4.81 5.23
N ALA A 16 7.32 -5.83 6.08
CA ALA A 16 6.73 -7.12 5.76
C ALA A 16 5.18 -7.05 5.84
N PRO A 17 4.45 -8.09 5.41
CA PRO A 17 2.99 -8.14 5.55
C PRO A 17 2.56 -7.94 7.01
N ARG A 18 1.54 -7.09 7.23
CA ARG A 18 1.09 -6.72 8.58
C ARG A 18 -0.38 -6.36 8.63
N ILE A 19 -0.96 -6.46 9.82
CA ILE A 19 -2.32 -6.00 10.08
C ILE A 19 -2.33 -4.47 10.20
N LYS A 20 -3.35 -3.84 9.60
CA LYS A 20 -3.61 -2.40 9.67
C LYS A 20 -5.03 -2.10 10.10
N THR A 21 -5.16 -1.14 11.00
CA THR A 21 -6.44 -0.55 11.37
C THR A 21 -6.91 0.37 10.24
N LEU A 22 -8.11 0.15 9.73
CA LEU A 22 -8.72 1.02 8.73
C LEU A 22 -9.23 2.30 9.39
N THR A 23 -8.95 3.44 8.77
CA THR A 23 -9.48 4.73 9.23
C THR A 23 -10.99 4.80 8.98
N HIS A 24 -11.67 5.69 9.70
CA HIS A 24 -13.10 5.91 9.51
C HIS A 24 -13.43 6.26 8.05
N ASP A 25 -12.69 7.17 7.43
CA ASP A 25 -12.90 7.56 6.02
C ASP A 25 -12.73 6.40 5.06
N THR A 26 -11.77 5.50 5.33
CA THR A 26 -11.57 4.29 4.54
C THR A 26 -12.75 3.32 4.71
N ARG A 27 -13.32 3.23 5.92
CA ARG A 27 -14.51 2.41 6.16
C ARG A 27 -15.74 2.98 5.46
N VAL A 28 -15.97 4.29 5.55
CA VAL A 28 -17.07 4.98 4.84
C VAL A 28 -16.92 4.84 3.31
N ALA A 29 -15.72 5.02 2.77
CA ALA A 29 -15.49 4.86 1.34
C ALA A 29 -15.72 3.41 0.86
N ASN A 30 -15.61 2.42 1.74
CA ASN A 30 -15.84 1.01 1.43
C ASN A 30 -17.24 0.52 1.81
N SER A 31 -18.04 1.24 2.60
CA SER A 31 -19.38 0.80 3.01
C SER A 31 -20.32 0.58 1.83
N ARG A 32 -20.07 1.20 0.67
CA ARG A 32 -20.74 0.90 -0.60
C ARG A 32 -20.69 -0.58 -1.01
N PHE A 33 -19.72 -1.34 -0.51
CA PHE A 33 -19.57 -2.79 -0.75
C PHE A 33 -20.22 -3.65 0.35
N PHE A 34 -20.77 -3.03 1.40
CA PHE A 34 -21.36 -3.67 2.57
C PHE A 34 -22.75 -3.07 2.85
N ASP A 35 -23.63 -3.07 1.84
CA ASP A 35 -25.01 -2.56 1.93
C ASP A 35 -25.16 -1.09 2.40
N GLY A 36 -24.09 -0.31 2.30
CA GLY A 36 -24.04 1.07 2.78
C GLY A 36 -23.78 1.21 4.29
N ASP A 37 -23.70 0.10 5.02
CA ASP A 37 -23.50 0.09 6.47
C ASP A 37 -22.00 0.07 6.81
N VAL A 38 -21.55 1.08 7.56
CA VAL A 38 -20.16 1.23 8.00
C VAL A 38 -19.81 0.22 9.08
N ASP A 39 -20.77 -0.21 9.90
CA ASP A 39 -20.54 -1.14 11.01
C ASP A 39 -20.28 -2.57 10.54
N LEU A 40 -20.75 -2.91 9.34
CA LEU A 40 -20.41 -4.15 8.65
C LEU A 40 -18.99 -4.13 8.06
N VAL A 41 -18.38 -2.95 7.90
CA VAL A 41 -17.02 -2.85 7.34
C VAL A 41 -15.97 -3.26 8.38
N PRO A 42 -15.10 -4.25 8.08
CA PRO A 42 -14.05 -4.69 8.99
C PRO A 42 -13.16 -3.55 9.48
N LYS A 43 -12.78 -3.59 10.76
CA LYS A 43 -11.89 -2.58 11.38
C LYS A 43 -10.42 -2.79 11.05
N TYR A 44 -10.05 -4.00 10.65
CA TYR A 44 -8.68 -4.40 10.35
C TYR A 44 -8.57 -4.96 8.94
N ALA A 45 -7.44 -4.71 8.30
CA ALA A 45 -7.07 -5.29 7.02
C ALA A 45 -5.66 -5.87 7.11
N LEU A 46 -5.44 -7.03 6.51
CA LEU A 46 -4.10 -7.55 6.27
C LEU A 46 -3.55 -6.89 5.00
N THR A 47 -2.39 -6.24 5.08
CA THR A 47 -1.76 -5.59 3.93
C THR A 47 -0.36 -6.13 3.71
N VAL A 48 -0.02 -6.35 2.44
CA VAL A 48 1.35 -6.64 2.03
C VAL A 48 2.22 -5.40 2.26
N GLY A 49 3.44 -5.62 2.73
CA GLY A 49 4.37 -4.52 2.90
C GLY A 49 5.05 -4.14 1.58
N VAL A 50 5.58 -2.91 1.52
CA VAL A 50 6.30 -2.40 0.34
C VAL A 50 7.55 -3.25 0.04
N GLY A 51 8.15 -3.87 1.05
CA GLY A 51 9.23 -4.84 0.86
C GLY A 51 8.81 -5.97 -0.05
N THR A 52 7.72 -6.65 0.31
CA THR A 52 7.11 -7.76 -0.44
C THR A 52 6.62 -7.37 -1.83
N LEU A 53 6.07 -6.15 -1.99
CA LEU A 53 5.70 -5.65 -3.32
C LEU A 53 6.91 -5.49 -4.25
N LEU A 54 8.04 -5.02 -3.71
CA LEU A 54 9.28 -4.83 -4.48
C LEU A 54 10.06 -6.13 -4.71
N ASP A 55 9.71 -7.21 -4.02
CA ASP A 55 10.30 -8.54 -4.25
C ASP A 55 9.61 -9.29 -5.41
N ALA A 56 8.51 -8.76 -5.97
CA ALA A 56 7.82 -9.36 -7.12
C ALA A 56 8.61 -9.14 -8.42
N GLU A 57 8.57 -10.12 -9.33
CA GLU A 57 9.23 -10.05 -10.64
C GLU A 57 8.62 -8.96 -11.55
N GLU A 58 7.30 -8.82 -11.51
CA GLU A 58 6.56 -7.78 -12.23
C GLU A 58 5.40 -7.26 -11.37
N VAL A 59 5.14 -5.95 -11.43
CA VAL A 59 4.05 -5.30 -10.69
C VAL A 59 3.22 -4.44 -11.66
N MET A 60 1.96 -4.83 -11.87
CA MET A 60 1.00 -4.07 -12.66
C MET A 60 0.09 -3.22 -11.77
N ILE A 61 -0.01 -1.91 -12.04
CA ILE A 61 -0.88 -0.99 -11.30
C ILE A 61 -1.96 -0.45 -12.26
N LEU A 62 -3.22 -0.69 -11.93
CA LEU A 62 -4.38 -0.18 -12.68
C LEU A 62 -4.88 1.11 -12.03
N VAL A 63 -4.89 2.21 -12.79
CA VAL A 63 -5.39 3.51 -12.33
C VAL A 63 -6.60 3.93 -13.17
N LEU A 64 -7.76 4.05 -12.54
CA LEU A 64 -9.01 4.43 -13.17
C LEU A 64 -9.63 5.66 -12.49
N GLY A 65 -10.11 6.61 -13.28
CA GLY A 65 -10.86 7.78 -12.83
C GLY A 65 -10.02 9.02 -12.47
N HIS A 66 -10.63 10.20 -12.65
CA HIS A 66 -9.96 11.51 -12.55
C HIS A 66 -9.47 11.84 -11.13
N GLN A 67 -10.12 11.30 -10.11
CA GLN A 67 -9.79 11.51 -8.68
C GLN A 67 -8.43 10.88 -8.28
N LYS A 68 -7.82 10.06 -9.14
CA LYS A 68 -6.52 9.41 -8.91
C LYS A 68 -5.41 9.96 -9.81
N ALA A 69 -5.70 10.98 -10.62
CA ALA A 69 -4.75 11.57 -11.58
C ALA A 69 -3.52 12.19 -10.89
N LEU A 70 -3.69 12.87 -9.76
CA LEU A 70 -2.59 13.46 -8.99
C LEU A 70 -1.61 12.39 -8.48
N ALA A 71 -2.12 11.22 -8.05
CA ALA A 71 -1.30 10.12 -7.56
C ALA A 71 -0.52 9.45 -8.70
N ALA A 72 -1.11 9.32 -9.89
CA ALA A 72 -0.41 8.80 -11.07
C ALA A 72 0.65 9.78 -11.61
N ALA A 73 0.36 11.08 -11.62
CA ALA A 73 1.27 12.10 -12.15
C ALA A 73 2.58 12.24 -11.33
N GLY A 74 2.55 11.92 -10.04
CA GLY A 74 3.72 11.98 -9.16
C GLY A 74 4.75 10.87 -9.37
N GLY A 75 4.38 9.78 -10.07
CA GLY A 75 5.26 8.61 -10.28
C GLY A 75 6.19 8.71 -11.49
N GLY A 76 5.97 9.67 -12.39
CA GLY A 76 6.68 9.82 -13.65
C GLY A 76 7.51 11.10 -13.72
N ARG A 77 8.62 11.17 -13.00
CA ARG A 77 9.74 12.07 -13.34
C ARG A 77 11.04 11.26 -13.31
N ARG A 78 11.41 10.76 -14.48
CA ARG A 78 12.81 10.61 -14.89
C ARG A 78 13.05 11.64 -15.99
#